data_AF-A0A1E7LF55-F1
#
_entry.id   AF-A0A1E7LF55-F1
#
_cell.length_a   1.000
_cell.length_b   1.000
_cell.length_c   1.000
_cell.angle_alpha   90.00
_cell.angle_beta   90.00
_cell.angle_gamma   90.00
#
_symmetry.space_group_name_H-M   'P 1'
#
loop_
_entity.id
_entity.type
_entity.pdbx_description
1 polymer ?
#
loop_
_entity_poly.entity_id
_entity_poly.type
_entity_poly.pdbx_seq_one_letter_code
_entity_poly.pdbx_strand_id
1 'polypeptide(L)'
;LAVPASADSIPSSAMQEDHVSMGWSAARKLRTAVDNLTRIVAVELYAATRAVELRAAEGLVPAPASQAAVAALRAAGAEGPGPDRFLAPDLAAADTFVREGRLVAAVEPVTGPLA
;
A
#
# COMPACT_ATOMS: atom_id res chain seq x y z
N LEU A 1 9.41 2.56 14.50
CA LEU A 1 8.57 1.34 14.48
C LEU A 1 9.38 0.04 14.37
N ALA A 2 10.57 0.05 13.74
CA ALA A 2 11.34 -1.16 13.42
C ALA A 2 12.13 -1.79 14.59
N VAL A 3 12.44 -1.06 15.66
CA VAL A 3 13.09 -1.64 16.85
C VAL A 3 12.19 -2.74 17.44
N PRO A 4 12.67 -3.96 17.76
CA PRO A 4 11.83 -5.02 18.31
C PRO A 4 11.31 -4.64 19.70
N ALA A 5 10.00 -4.69 19.92
CA ALA A 5 9.44 -4.48 21.27
C ALA A 5 9.70 -5.67 22.18
N SER A 6 9.78 -6.88 21.62
CA SER A 6 9.99 -8.14 22.34
C SER A 6 11.42 -8.34 22.85
N ALA A 7 12.35 -7.44 22.52
CA ALA A 7 13.71 -7.44 23.08
C ALA A 7 13.76 -6.76 24.46
N ASP A 8 12.66 -6.12 24.88
CA ASP A 8 12.50 -5.50 26.19
C ASP A 8 11.66 -6.41 27.10
N SER A 9 11.94 -6.36 28.40
CA SER A 9 11.18 -7.05 29.45
C SER A 9 11.35 -6.28 30.74
N ILE A 10 10.23 -5.87 31.34
CA ILE A 10 10.21 -5.15 32.62
C ILE A 10 9.59 -6.10 33.66
N PRO A 11 10.36 -6.57 34.64
CA PRO A 11 9.86 -7.44 35.69
C PRO A 11 8.70 -6.80 36.46
N SER A 12 7.73 -7.63 36.78
CA SER A 12 6.44 -7.25 37.36
C SER A 12 6.14 -8.11 38.59
N SER A 13 5.17 -7.66 39.41
CA SER A 13 4.65 -8.45 40.53
C SER A 13 5.72 -8.99 41.48
N ALA A 14 6.66 -8.13 41.91
CA ALA A 14 7.78 -8.50 42.79
C ALA A 14 8.59 -9.72 42.27
N MET A 15 8.93 -9.72 40.98
CA MET A 15 9.66 -10.78 40.27
C MET A 15 8.86 -12.09 40.05
N GLN A 16 7.55 -12.11 40.29
CA GLN A 16 6.71 -13.26 39.88
C GLN A 16 6.55 -13.31 38.35
N GLU A 17 6.52 -12.15 37.71
CA GLU A 17 6.55 -12.00 36.25
C GLU A 17 7.90 -11.38 35.88
N ASP A 18 8.98 -12.15 36.04
CA ASP A 18 10.35 -11.70 35.81
C ASP A 18 10.73 -11.62 34.31
N HIS A 19 9.94 -12.25 33.44
CA HIS A 19 10.08 -12.15 31.99
C HIS A 19 8.73 -11.98 31.28
N VAL A 20 8.59 -10.96 30.44
CA VAL A 20 7.39 -10.68 29.65
C VAL A 20 7.72 -10.42 28.18
N SER A 21 6.78 -10.70 27.28
CA SER A 21 7.02 -10.70 25.82
C SER A 21 6.91 -9.34 25.14
N MET A 22 6.32 -8.35 25.82
CA MET A 22 5.95 -7.05 25.24
C MET A 22 5.10 -7.16 23.95
N GLY A 23 4.38 -8.28 23.79
CA GLY A 23 3.68 -8.64 22.55
C GLY A 23 2.58 -7.66 22.13
N TRP A 24 1.87 -7.04 23.09
CA TRP A 24 0.85 -6.04 22.78
C TRP A 24 1.43 -4.78 22.11
N SER A 25 2.57 -4.30 22.62
CA SER A 25 3.30 -3.19 22.03
C SER A 25 3.83 -3.55 20.64
N ALA A 26 4.33 -4.77 20.46
CA ALA A 26 4.76 -5.27 19.15
C ALA A 26 3.61 -5.26 18.13
N ALA A 27 2.43 -5.79 18.49
CA ALA A 27 1.26 -5.86 17.61
C ALA A 27 0.76 -4.46 17.20
N ARG A 28 0.73 -3.50 18.13
CA ARG A 28 0.34 -2.11 17.82
C ARG A 28 1.31 -1.45 16.84
N LYS A 29 2.63 -1.66 17.03
CA LYS A 29 3.67 -1.15 16.14
C LYS A 29 3.57 -1.75 14.74
N LEU A 30 3.32 -3.06 14.66
CA LEU A 30 3.11 -3.76 13.39
C LEU A 30 1.93 -3.17 12.63
N ARG A 31 0.78 -2.98 13.29
CA ARG A 31 -0.41 -2.39 12.66
C ARG A 31 -0.10 -1.01 12.06
N THR A 32 0.54 -0.12 12.82
CA THR A 32 0.94 1.20 12.30
C THR A 32 1.94 1.10 11.14
N ALA A 33 2.89 0.16 11.20
CA ALA A 33 3.86 -0.04 10.12
C ALA A 33 3.17 -0.52 8.82
N VAL A 34 2.23 -1.46 8.92
CA VAL A 34 1.44 -1.94 7.78
C VAL A 34 0.58 -0.81 7.21
N ASP A 35 -0.11 -0.04 8.05
CA ASP A 35 -0.92 1.09 7.59
C ASP A 35 -0.07 2.14 6.83
N ASN A 36 1.14 2.42 7.30
CA ASN A 36 2.06 3.32 6.62
C ASN A 36 2.58 2.74 5.31
N LEU A 37 2.91 1.43 5.29
CA LEU A 37 3.36 0.74 4.08
C LEU A 37 2.27 0.75 3.00
N THR A 38 1.01 0.49 3.36
CA THR A 38 -0.13 0.57 2.42
C THR A 38 -0.20 1.94 1.75
N ARG A 39 -0.03 3.04 2.51
CA ARG A 39 -0.02 4.40 1.96
C ARG A 39 1.17 4.65 1.03
N ILE A 40 2.35 4.14 1.38
CA ILE A 40 3.55 4.25 0.52
C ILE A 40 3.30 3.55 -0.81
N VAL A 41 2.80 2.31 -0.78
CA VAL A 41 2.46 1.54 -1.98
C VAL A 41 1.38 2.23 -2.80
N ALA A 42 0.39 2.86 -2.15
CA ALA A 42 -0.64 3.63 -2.85
C ALA A 42 -0.09 4.86 -3.58
N VAL A 43 0.84 5.60 -2.96
CA VAL A 43 1.54 6.73 -3.59
C VAL A 43 2.37 6.24 -4.78
N GLU A 44 3.09 5.14 -4.62
CA GLU A 44 3.89 4.51 -5.68
C GLU A 44 3.01 4.06 -6.85
N LEU A 45 1.92 3.35 -6.58
CA LEU A 45 0.94 2.93 -7.59
C LEU A 45 0.39 4.14 -8.35
N TYR A 46 -0.01 5.18 -7.63
CA TYR A 46 -0.53 6.40 -8.24
C TYR A 46 0.50 7.08 -9.14
N ALA A 47 1.75 7.22 -8.68
CA ALA A 47 2.84 7.76 -9.50
C ALA A 47 3.12 6.88 -10.73
N ALA A 48 3.18 5.56 -10.56
CA ALA A 48 3.45 4.60 -11.62
C ALA A 48 2.38 4.63 -12.72
N THR A 49 1.09 4.64 -12.36
CA THR A 49 0.00 4.71 -13.34
C THR A 49 0.04 5.99 -14.18
N ARG A 50 0.33 7.15 -13.55
CA ARG A 50 0.53 8.41 -14.27
C ARG A 50 1.72 8.32 -15.23
N ALA A 51 2.84 7.75 -14.78
CA ALA A 51 4.02 7.57 -15.63
C ALA A 51 3.73 6.66 -16.83
N VAL A 52 2.98 5.57 -16.63
CA VAL A 52 2.55 4.67 -17.70
C VAL A 52 1.68 5.39 -18.73
N GLU A 53 0.70 6.20 -18.28
CA GLU A 53 -0.17 6.96 -19.19
C GLU A 53 0.60 8.04 -19.97
N LEU A 54 1.55 8.73 -19.33
CA LEU A 54 2.43 9.69 -20.01
C LEU A 54 3.25 9.02 -21.11
N ARG A 55 3.81 7.84 -20.83
CA ARG A 55 4.53 7.03 -21.83
C ARG A 55 3.61 6.51 -22.93
N ALA A 56 2.38 6.14 -22.60
CA ALA A 56 1.41 5.71 -23.58
C ALA A 56 1.00 6.85 -24.54
N ALA A 57 0.94 8.09 -24.05
CA ALA A 57 0.72 9.27 -24.88
C ALA A 57 1.87 9.55 -25.87
N GLU A 58 3.07 9.05 -25.60
CA GLU A 58 4.22 9.07 -26.53
C GLU A 58 4.18 7.93 -27.58
N GLY A 59 3.14 7.10 -27.57
CA GLY A 59 2.93 6.01 -28.53
C GLY A 59 3.41 4.63 -28.06
N LEU A 60 3.87 4.50 -26.80
CA LEU A 60 4.20 3.19 -26.24
C LEU A 60 2.93 2.42 -25.83
N VAL A 61 2.97 1.09 -25.94
CA VAL A 61 1.85 0.23 -25.53
C VAL A 61 2.22 -0.46 -24.21
N PRO A 62 1.55 -0.14 -23.09
CA PRO A 62 1.80 -0.82 -21.82
C PRO A 62 1.39 -2.29 -21.88
N ALA A 63 2.01 -3.12 -21.04
CA ALA A 63 1.62 -4.52 -20.91
C ALA A 63 0.16 -4.67 -20.42
N PRO A 64 -0.55 -5.77 -20.77
CA PRO A 64 -1.94 -5.97 -20.39
C PRO A 64 -2.24 -5.80 -18.89
N ALA A 65 -1.34 -6.29 -18.01
CA ALA A 65 -1.49 -6.14 -16.57
C ALA A 65 -1.40 -4.66 -16.13
N SER A 66 -0.49 -3.88 -16.71
CA SER A 66 -0.37 -2.45 -16.44
C SER A 66 -1.61 -1.69 -16.91
N GLN A 67 -2.16 -2.05 -18.07
CA GLN A 67 -3.41 -1.47 -18.57
C GLN A 67 -4.58 -1.76 -17.62
N ALA A 68 -4.70 -3.00 -17.13
CA ALA A 68 -5.73 -3.39 -16.17
C ALA A 68 -5.61 -2.62 -14.84
N ALA A 69 -4.39 -2.49 -14.31
CA ALA A 69 -4.13 -1.72 -13.09
C ALA A 69 -4.49 -0.24 -13.25
N VAL A 70 -4.08 0.40 -14.36
CA VAL A 70 -4.44 1.79 -14.67
C VAL A 70 -5.95 1.94 -14.77
N ALA A 71 -6.62 1.14 -15.59
CA ALA A 71 -8.06 1.23 -15.79
C ALA A 71 -8.85 1.05 -14.48
N ALA A 72 -8.46 0.07 -13.65
CA ALA A 72 -9.11 -0.19 -12.38
C ALA A 72 -8.93 0.95 -11.36
N LEU A 73 -7.73 1.56 -11.31
CA LEU A 73 -7.47 2.70 -10.43
C LEU A 73 -8.26 3.95 -10.87
N ARG A 74 -8.37 4.19 -12.18
CA ARG A 74 -9.19 5.29 -12.74
C ARG A 74 -10.67 5.08 -12.43
N ALA A 75 -11.17 3.85 -12.56
CA ALA A 75 -12.53 3.48 -12.16
C ALA A 75 -12.78 3.60 -10.65
N ALA A 76 -11.73 3.53 -9.82
CA ALA A 76 -11.81 3.77 -8.38
C ALA A 76 -11.82 5.27 -8.00
N GLY A 77 -11.73 6.17 -8.99
CA GLY A 77 -11.88 7.61 -8.78
C GLY A 77 -10.58 8.40 -8.67
N ALA A 78 -9.41 7.76 -8.83
CA ALA A 78 -8.14 8.49 -8.90
C ALA A 78 -7.87 8.96 -10.34
N GLU A 79 -7.63 10.24 -10.53
CA GLU A 79 -7.43 10.86 -11.84
C GLU A 79 -6.02 10.64 -12.43
N GLY A 80 -5.90 10.73 -13.76
CA GLY A 80 -4.63 10.59 -14.49
C GLY A 80 -3.74 11.84 -14.54
N PRO A 81 -2.71 11.83 -15.40
CA PRO A 81 -1.89 12.99 -15.72
C PRO A 81 -2.73 14.17 -16.21
N GLY A 82 -2.27 15.38 -15.88
CA GLY A 82 -2.95 16.64 -16.14
C GLY A 82 -2.22 17.79 -15.44
N PRO A 83 -2.77 19.02 -15.50
CA PRO A 83 -2.24 20.14 -14.73
C PRO A 83 -2.28 19.86 -13.22
N ASP A 84 -1.51 20.63 -12.45
CA ASP A 84 -1.47 20.48 -10.99
C ASP A 84 -2.85 20.67 -10.36
N ARG A 85 -3.17 19.77 -9.44
CA ARG A 85 -4.41 19.78 -8.65
C ARG A 85 -4.15 19.33 -7.22
N PHE A 86 -5.16 19.45 -6.38
CA PHE A 86 -5.13 18.91 -5.03
C PHE A 86 -5.14 17.37 -5.06
N LEU A 87 -4.00 16.75 -4.73
CA LEU A 87 -3.79 15.30 -4.88
C LEU A 87 -4.37 14.44 -3.74
N ALA A 88 -4.77 15.02 -2.61
CA ALA A 88 -5.19 14.23 -1.45
C ALA A 88 -6.38 13.29 -1.75
N PRO A 89 -7.41 13.67 -2.54
CA PRO A 89 -8.50 12.76 -2.91
C PRO A 89 -8.01 11.56 -3.75
N ASP A 90 -7.10 11.80 -4.70
CA ASP A 90 -6.52 10.72 -5.52
C ASP A 90 -5.71 9.73 -4.67
N LEU A 91 -4.89 10.26 -3.77
CA LEU A 91 -4.08 9.43 -2.87
C LEU A 91 -4.95 8.67 -1.87
N ALA A 92 -6.07 9.24 -1.42
CA ALA A 92 -7.04 8.54 -0.58
C ALA A 92 -7.78 7.41 -1.34
N ALA A 93 -8.15 7.66 -2.60
CA ALA A 93 -8.72 6.64 -3.48
C ALA A 93 -7.70 5.51 -3.74
N ALA A 94 -6.43 5.85 -4.00
CA ALA A 94 -5.36 4.87 -4.16
C ALA A 94 -5.09 4.06 -2.87
N ASP A 95 -5.08 4.70 -1.70
CA ASP A 95 -4.91 3.99 -0.40
C ASP A 95 -6.04 2.97 -0.19
N THR A 96 -7.29 3.38 -0.42
CA THR A 96 -8.45 2.48 -0.33
C THR A 96 -8.33 1.34 -1.33
N PHE A 97 -7.95 1.64 -2.58
CA PHE A 97 -7.78 0.65 -3.64
C PHE A 97 -6.73 -0.43 -3.29
N VAL A 98 -5.58 -0.02 -2.75
CA VAL A 98 -4.54 -0.96 -2.29
C VAL A 98 -4.99 -1.72 -1.05
N ARG A 99 -5.59 -1.04 -0.07
CA ARG A 99 -6.04 -1.64 1.20
C ARG A 99 -7.08 -2.73 1.01
N GLU A 100 -7.97 -2.56 0.04
CA GLU A 100 -9.02 -3.53 -0.31
C GLU A 100 -8.52 -4.67 -1.21
N GLY A 101 -7.22 -4.70 -1.54
CA GLY A 101 -6.65 -5.73 -2.43
C GLY A 101 -7.09 -5.63 -3.89
N ARG A 102 -7.69 -4.50 -4.29
CA ARG A 102 -8.28 -4.32 -5.62
C ARG A 102 -7.24 -4.29 -6.73
N LEU A 103 -5.99 -3.92 -6.42
CA LEU A 103 -4.89 -4.02 -7.37
C LEU A 103 -4.66 -5.46 -7.82
N VAL A 104 -4.56 -6.39 -6.87
CA VAL A 104 -4.36 -7.82 -7.16
C VAL A 104 -5.57 -8.37 -7.93
N ALA A 105 -6.77 -8.10 -7.43
CA ALA A 105 -8.02 -8.52 -8.08
C ALA A 105 -8.18 -7.98 -9.51
N ALA A 106 -7.61 -6.81 -9.82
CA ALA A 106 -7.66 -6.23 -11.16
C ALA A 106 -6.67 -6.88 -12.14
N VAL A 107 -5.51 -7.34 -11.66
CA VAL A 107 -4.43 -7.86 -12.54
C VAL A 107 -4.45 -9.38 -12.69
N GLU A 108 -4.87 -10.12 -11.68
CA GLU A 108 -4.90 -11.59 -11.72
C GLU A 108 -5.71 -12.21 -12.87
N PRO A 109 -6.85 -11.64 -13.32
CA PRO A 109 -7.55 -12.14 -14.50
C PRO A 109 -6.71 -12.09 -15.78
N VAL A 110 -5.66 -11.26 -15.81
CA VAL A 110 -4.79 -11.06 -16.98
C VAL A 110 -3.46 -11.80 -16.82
N THR A 111 -2.89 -11.82 -15.61
CA THR A 111 -1.59 -12.45 -15.33
C THR A 111 -1.69 -13.93 -14.92
N GLY A 112 -2.88 -14.40 -14.55
CA GLY A 112 -3.03 -15.57 -13.69
C GLY A 112 -2.76 -15.22 -12.21
N PRO A 113 -2.88 -16.21 -11.30
CA PRO A 113 -2.62 -16.02 -9.88
C PRO A 113 -1.22 -15.45 -9.63
N LEU A 114 -1.12 -14.43 -8.78
CA LEU A 114 0.18 -13.92 -8.34
C LEU A 114 0.76 -14.84 -7.25
N ALA A 115 2.08 -15.04 -7.28
CA ALA A 115 2.80 -15.93 -6.36
C ALA A 115 3.05 -15.31 -4.97
#